data_AF-A0A5Q4BD85-F1
#
_entry.id   AF-A0A5Q4BD85-F1
#
_cell.length_a   1.000
_cell.length_b   1.000
_cell.length_c   1.000
_cell.angle_alpha   90.00
_cell.angle_beta   90.00
_cell.angle_gamma   90.00
#
_symmetry.space_group_name_H-M   'P 1'
#
loop_
_entity.id
_entity.type
_entity.pdbx_description
1 polymer ?
#
loop_
_entity_poly.entity_id
_entity_poly.type
_entity_poly.pdbx_seq_one_letter_code
_entity_poly.pdbx_strand_id
1 'polypeptide(L)'
;LAALFTSLSLQSQCPSNQPSVRPRVFLLSDIANEPDDAQSLVRLLTYANELRIEGLMHAIVNAYGQALPNLRIHADGWPETSHLHSLIASGLPVYGMDGVGEGRDSEGSRRLVAAPSVRPRVFLLSDIANEPDDAQSLVRLLTYANELRIEGLMHAIVNAYGQALPNLRIHADGWPETSHLHSLIASGLPVYGMDGVGEGRDSEGSRRLVAAHINATRGPAETEDVFASRIRAYAISDQDNTGAWIRRHWPRLFYIASVHHFNRYALAAWSSISGELYYNFPCLADGHVVSPSWIAANIQSAGALGAEYPDADFTVEGDTLSLLYLIPNGLSDPEFPEWGSWGGRYSPVNHGEGHYANTVDAVRSDNNACMNWGVAGSFVRGRHPPVAVVNGDRSRDVLKMHVVAGQKIVLDASRSYDPDGNQL
;
A
#
# COMPACT_ATOMS: atom_id res chain seq x y z
N LEU A 1 8.20 -27.16 -61.35
CA LEU A 1 8.25 -28.30 -60.41
C LEU A 1 8.44 -27.71 -59.01
N ALA A 2 7.57 -27.77 -58.03
CA ALA A 2 6.17 -28.14 -57.90
C ALA A 2 5.65 -27.34 -56.69
N ALA A 3 4.36 -27.01 -56.69
CA ALA A 3 3.68 -26.25 -55.64
C ALA A 3 3.74 -26.93 -54.27
N LEU A 4 3.78 -26.14 -53.19
CA LEU A 4 3.16 -26.52 -51.93
C LEU A 4 2.37 -25.33 -51.37
N PHE A 5 1.07 -25.37 -51.64
CA PHE A 5 0.04 -24.77 -50.81
C PHE A 5 0.03 -25.49 -49.46
N THR A 6 0.18 -24.77 -48.36
CA THR A 6 -0.29 -25.21 -47.05
C THR A 6 -1.29 -24.18 -46.53
N SER A 7 -2.54 -24.60 -46.56
CA SER A 7 -3.67 -24.00 -45.86
C SER A 7 -3.42 -24.00 -44.35
N LEU A 8 -3.14 -22.84 -43.75
CA LEU A 8 -3.37 -22.67 -42.31
C LEU A 8 -4.88 -22.55 -42.11
N SER A 9 -5.51 -23.64 -41.67
CA SER A 9 -6.84 -23.58 -41.09
C SER A 9 -6.74 -22.84 -39.75
N LEU A 10 -7.14 -21.56 -39.73
CA LEU A 10 -7.50 -20.85 -38.50
C LEU A 10 -8.79 -21.50 -37.95
N GLN A 11 -8.64 -22.60 -37.21
CA GLN A 11 -9.63 -22.92 -36.20
C GLN A 11 -9.36 -22.00 -35.02
N SER A 12 -10.02 -20.85 -35.02
CA SER A 12 -10.22 -20.04 -33.84
C SER A 12 -11.08 -20.85 -32.87
N GLN A 13 -10.44 -21.67 -32.05
CA GLN A 13 -11.01 -22.10 -30.79
C GLN A 13 -10.70 -20.98 -29.80
N CYS A 14 -11.65 -20.08 -29.64
CA CYS A 14 -11.64 -19.07 -28.59
C CYS A 14 -11.77 -19.79 -27.24
N PRO A 15 -10.79 -19.77 -26.33
CA PRO A 15 -11.02 -20.18 -24.96
C PRO A 15 -11.78 -19.05 -24.28
N SER A 16 -13.10 -19.19 -24.21
CA SER A 16 -14.03 -18.29 -23.53
C SER A 16 -13.93 -18.45 -22.00
N ASN A 17 -12.78 -18.11 -21.43
CA ASN A 17 -12.62 -18.08 -19.98
C ASN A 17 -11.66 -16.95 -19.55
N GLN A 18 -12.02 -15.72 -19.92
CA GLN A 18 -11.40 -14.50 -19.40
C GLN A 18 -12.17 -14.07 -18.15
N PRO A 19 -11.54 -13.92 -16.97
CA PRO A 19 -12.20 -13.34 -15.81
C PRO A 19 -12.57 -11.88 -16.10
N SER A 20 -13.86 -11.55 -16.00
CA SER A 20 -14.36 -10.19 -16.19
C SER A 20 -13.76 -9.23 -15.15
N VAL A 21 -13.17 -8.13 -15.62
CA VAL A 21 -12.57 -7.08 -14.77
C VAL A 21 -13.53 -5.90 -14.64
N ARG A 22 -13.85 -5.51 -13.39
CA ARG A 22 -14.94 -4.58 -13.08
C ARG A 22 -14.51 -3.12 -12.87
N PRO A 23 -14.96 -2.11 -13.67
CA PRO A 23 -14.66 -0.70 -13.46
C PRO A 23 -15.08 -0.12 -12.09
N ARG A 24 -14.33 0.88 -11.58
CA ARG A 24 -14.58 1.60 -10.32
C ARG A 24 -15.49 2.78 -10.64
N VAL A 25 -16.59 2.92 -9.93
CA VAL A 25 -17.60 3.94 -10.22
C VAL A 25 -18.01 4.65 -8.94
N PHE A 26 -17.91 5.97 -8.94
CA PHE A 26 -18.56 6.84 -7.96
C PHE A 26 -19.65 7.62 -8.70
N LEU A 27 -20.91 7.43 -8.32
CA LEU A 27 -22.03 8.05 -9.01
C LEU A 27 -22.50 9.29 -8.25
N LEU A 28 -22.35 10.44 -8.90
CA LEU A 28 -22.96 11.71 -8.50
C LEU A 28 -24.15 11.94 -9.44
N SER A 29 -25.36 12.00 -8.90
CA SER A 29 -26.58 12.23 -9.69
C SER A 29 -27.64 12.89 -8.80
N ASP A 30 -28.38 13.81 -9.38
CA ASP A 30 -29.53 14.51 -8.81
C ASP A 30 -30.83 13.73 -9.00
N ILE A 31 -30.76 12.40 -8.92
CA ILE A 31 -31.76 11.38 -9.29
C ILE A 31 -33.23 11.58 -8.89
N ALA A 32 -33.52 12.51 -7.98
CA ALA A 32 -34.87 12.90 -7.58
C ALA A 32 -35.44 14.06 -8.42
N ASN A 33 -34.63 14.64 -9.31
CA ASN A 33 -34.98 15.77 -10.16
C ASN A 33 -35.60 15.30 -11.48
N GLU A 34 -34.98 14.33 -12.17
CA GLU A 34 -35.45 13.81 -13.46
C GLU A 34 -35.58 12.27 -13.47
N PRO A 35 -36.56 11.70 -14.19
CA PRO A 35 -36.83 10.25 -14.20
C PRO A 35 -35.77 9.43 -14.95
N ASP A 36 -34.96 10.04 -15.82
CA ASP A 36 -33.92 9.38 -16.61
C ASP A 36 -32.67 9.03 -15.79
N ASP A 37 -32.32 9.83 -14.77
CA ASP A 37 -31.32 9.45 -13.77
C ASP A 37 -31.72 8.18 -13.03
N ALA A 38 -33.00 8.07 -12.64
CA ALA A 38 -33.52 6.89 -11.96
C ALA A 38 -33.47 5.66 -12.86
N GLN A 39 -33.81 5.82 -14.15
CA GLN A 39 -33.68 4.77 -15.16
C GLN A 39 -32.22 4.36 -15.38
N SER A 40 -31.31 5.32 -15.41
CA SER A 40 -29.87 5.09 -15.58
C SER A 40 -29.27 4.35 -14.40
N LEU A 41 -29.67 4.68 -13.16
CA LEU A 41 -29.25 3.93 -11.97
C LEU A 41 -29.83 2.51 -11.95
N VAL A 42 -31.10 2.33 -12.30
CA VAL A 42 -31.69 0.98 -12.43
C VAL A 42 -30.88 0.15 -13.41
N ARG A 43 -30.54 0.72 -14.57
CA ARG A 43 -29.69 0.05 -15.56
C ARG A 43 -28.31 -0.26 -15.01
N LEU A 44 -27.64 0.69 -14.36
CA LEU A 44 -26.33 0.47 -13.74
C LEU A 44 -26.37 -0.65 -12.70
N LEU A 45 -27.41 -0.72 -11.88
CA LEU A 45 -27.62 -1.78 -10.89
C LEU A 45 -27.93 -3.15 -11.52
N THR A 46 -28.29 -3.21 -12.80
CA THR A 46 -28.32 -4.44 -13.61
C THR A 46 -27.01 -4.74 -14.34
N TYR A 47 -25.95 -3.96 -14.09
CA TYR A 47 -24.55 -4.25 -14.47
C TYR A 47 -23.57 -4.19 -13.28
N ALA A 48 -24.04 -4.03 -12.04
CA ALA A 48 -23.21 -3.97 -10.84
C ALA A 48 -22.35 -5.23 -10.57
N ASN A 49 -22.67 -6.41 -11.12
CA ASN A 49 -21.74 -7.55 -11.14
C ASN A 49 -20.55 -7.33 -12.10
N GLU A 50 -20.59 -6.31 -12.94
CA GLU A 50 -19.48 -5.90 -13.79
C GLU A 50 -18.83 -4.62 -13.26
N LEU A 51 -19.28 -4.08 -12.12
CA LEU A 51 -18.78 -2.82 -11.56
C LEU A 51 -18.31 -2.98 -10.11
N ARG A 52 -17.44 -2.07 -9.69
CA ARG A 52 -17.08 -1.81 -8.29
C ARG A 52 -17.56 -0.41 -7.93
N ILE A 53 -18.76 -0.36 -7.36
CA ILE A 53 -19.39 0.89 -6.94
C ILE A 53 -18.74 1.34 -5.63
N GLU A 54 -18.36 2.61 -5.53
CA GLU A 54 -17.65 3.16 -4.35
C GLU A 54 -18.39 4.33 -3.70
N GLY A 55 -19.42 4.84 -4.35
CA GLY A 55 -20.31 5.86 -3.81
C GLY A 55 -21.58 5.98 -4.63
N LEU A 56 -22.69 6.20 -3.93
CA LEU A 56 -24.02 6.46 -4.49
C LEU A 56 -24.61 7.67 -3.76
N MET A 57 -25.37 8.53 -4.43
CA MET A 57 -26.02 9.68 -3.78
C MET A 57 -27.51 9.49 -3.45
N HIS A 58 -28.10 8.31 -3.71
CA HIS A 58 -29.52 8.06 -3.46
C HIS A 58 -29.96 6.57 -3.52
N ALA A 59 -31.15 6.25 -3.00
CA ALA A 59 -31.61 4.90 -2.69
C ALA A 59 -32.67 4.32 -3.68
N ILE A 60 -32.22 3.69 -4.77
CA ILE A 60 -33.01 2.69 -5.53
C ILE A 60 -32.59 1.24 -5.14
N VAL A 61 -31.64 1.13 -4.21
CA VAL A 61 -31.01 -0.12 -3.76
C VAL A 61 -32.02 -1.14 -3.18
N ASN A 62 -33.10 -0.68 -2.55
CA ASN A 62 -34.15 -1.57 -2.02
C ASN A 62 -34.82 -2.40 -3.13
N ALA A 63 -35.10 -1.79 -4.28
CA ALA A 63 -35.70 -2.48 -5.42
C ALA A 63 -34.70 -3.46 -6.07
N TYR A 64 -33.42 -3.06 -6.14
CA TYR A 64 -32.34 -3.96 -6.54
C TYR A 64 -32.26 -5.20 -5.64
N GLY A 65 -32.39 -5.05 -4.32
CA GLY A 65 -32.37 -6.16 -3.38
C GLY A 65 -33.49 -7.20 -3.61
N GLN A 66 -34.65 -6.77 -4.11
CA GLN A 66 -35.74 -7.68 -4.49
C GLN A 66 -35.44 -8.44 -5.79
N ALA A 67 -34.68 -7.84 -6.71
CA ALA A 67 -34.25 -8.45 -7.96
C ALA A 67 -33.00 -9.33 -7.82
N LEU A 68 -32.21 -9.12 -6.76
CA LEU A 68 -30.93 -9.78 -6.52
C LEU A 68 -30.98 -11.32 -6.59
N PRO A 69 -31.98 -12.03 -6.02
CA PRO A 69 -32.08 -13.48 -6.17
C PRO A 69 -32.17 -13.94 -7.62
N ASN A 70 -32.90 -13.19 -8.46
CA ASN A 70 -33.06 -13.51 -9.88
C ASN A 70 -31.77 -13.18 -10.66
N LEU A 71 -31.12 -12.05 -10.38
CA LEU A 71 -29.86 -11.67 -11.01
C LEU A 71 -28.75 -12.70 -10.80
N ARG A 72 -28.71 -13.32 -9.60
CA ARG A 72 -27.75 -14.37 -9.24
C ARG A 72 -27.94 -15.68 -9.98
N ILE A 73 -29.12 -15.92 -10.56
CA ILE A 73 -29.33 -17.08 -11.45
C ILE A 73 -28.54 -16.90 -12.75
N HIS A 74 -28.29 -15.65 -13.17
CA HIS A 74 -27.68 -15.32 -14.45
C HIS A 74 -26.17 -15.15 -14.40
N ALA A 75 -25.61 -14.62 -13.30
CA ALA A 75 -24.17 -14.45 -13.12
C ALA A 75 -23.79 -14.23 -11.64
N ASP A 76 -22.54 -14.53 -11.31
CA ASP A 76 -21.99 -14.34 -9.97
C ASP A 76 -21.49 -12.91 -9.70
N GLY A 77 -21.37 -12.61 -8.40
CA GLY A 77 -20.70 -11.42 -7.88
C GLY A 77 -21.50 -10.12 -7.99
N TRP A 78 -22.81 -10.18 -8.07
CA TRP A 78 -23.68 -9.05 -7.72
C TRP A 78 -23.43 -8.60 -6.27
N PRO A 79 -23.18 -7.30 -6.00
CA PRO A 79 -22.92 -6.81 -4.65
C PRO A 79 -24.13 -7.01 -3.73
N GLU A 80 -23.88 -7.26 -2.45
CA GLU A 80 -24.95 -7.34 -1.47
C GLU A 80 -25.68 -6.00 -1.34
N THR A 81 -27.00 -6.06 -1.15
CA THR A 81 -27.85 -4.88 -0.94
C THR A 81 -27.34 -4.04 0.25
N SER A 82 -26.92 -4.68 1.33
CA SER A 82 -26.34 -4.03 2.52
C SER A 82 -25.05 -3.27 2.22
N HIS A 83 -24.21 -3.80 1.32
CA HIS A 83 -23.00 -3.12 0.86
C HIS A 83 -23.36 -1.88 0.04
N LEU A 84 -24.29 -1.97 -0.90
CA LEU A 84 -24.72 -0.80 -1.67
C LEU A 84 -25.37 0.28 -0.79
N HIS A 85 -26.12 -0.10 0.25
CA HIS A 85 -26.65 0.85 1.23
C HIS A 85 -25.54 1.57 1.99
N SER A 86 -24.47 0.86 2.38
CA SER A 86 -23.36 1.50 3.09
C SER A 86 -22.57 2.47 2.22
N LEU A 87 -22.78 2.46 0.90
CA LEU A 87 -22.16 3.38 -0.07
C LEU A 87 -22.96 4.66 -0.32
N ILE A 88 -24.19 4.75 0.19
CA ILE A 88 -25.04 5.93 0.00
C ILE A 88 -24.53 7.08 0.86
N ALA A 89 -24.37 8.27 0.27
CA ALA A 89 -24.05 9.50 0.97
C ALA A 89 -24.67 10.73 0.29
N SER A 90 -25.17 11.66 1.10
CA SER A 90 -25.91 12.83 0.60
C SER A 90 -25.00 13.95 0.11
N GLY A 91 -25.31 14.55 -1.04
CA GLY A 91 -24.71 15.81 -1.51
C GLY A 91 -25.28 17.04 -0.79
N LEU A 92 -24.81 18.24 -1.13
CA LEU A 92 -25.49 19.48 -0.72
C LEU A 92 -26.66 19.77 -1.67
N PRO A 93 -27.85 20.15 -1.18
CA PRO A 93 -29.00 20.51 -2.01
C PRO A 93 -28.91 21.97 -2.50
N VAL A 94 -27.78 22.36 -3.06
CA VAL A 94 -27.54 23.72 -3.57
C VAL A 94 -26.92 23.64 -4.96
N TYR A 95 -27.30 24.59 -5.82
CA TYR A 95 -26.93 24.56 -7.22
C TYR A 95 -25.54 25.18 -7.45
N GLY A 96 -24.72 24.50 -8.24
CA GLY A 96 -23.45 25.03 -8.72
C GLY A 96 -22.45 25.40 -7.62
N MET A 97 -21.77 26.53 -7.79
CA MET A 97 -20.68 26.96 -6.90
C MET A 97 -21.15 27.43 -5.51
N ASP A 98 -22.44 27.62 -5.29
CA ASP A 98 -22.98 27.97 -3.96
C ASP A 98 -22.82 26.82 -2.95
N GLY A 99 -22.57 25.60 -3.45
CA GLY A 99 -22.20 24.42 -2.67
C GLY A 99 -20.70 24.22 -2.47
N VAL A 100 -19.87 25.18 -2.88
CA VAL A 100 -18.41 25.07 -2.83
C VAL A 100 -17.84 26.19 -1.97
N GLY A 101 -17.00 25.84 -1.00
CA GLY A 101 -16.33 26.80 -0.13
C GLY A 101 -16.24 26.33 1.32
N GLU A 102 -15.66 27.18 2.16
CA GLU A 102 -15.48 26.90 3.58
C GLU A 102 -16.84 26.59 4.25
N GLY A 103 -16.91 25.48 5.00
CA GLY A 103 -18.12 25.02 5.67
C GLY A 103 -19.17 24.37 4.77
N ARG A 104 -18.86 24.08 3.49
CA ARG A 104 -19.78 23.46 2.51
C ARG A 104 -19.56 21.96 2.29
N ASP A 105 -18.96 21.26 3.25
CA ASP A 105 -18.78 19.82 3.15
C ASP A 105 -20.10 19.05 3.31
N SER A 106 -20.43 18.19 2.34
CA SER A 106 -21.52 17.22 2.44
C SER A 106 -21.01 15.84 2.85
N GLU A 107 -21.93 14.92 3.17
CA GLU A 107 -21.57 13.52 3.39
C GLU A 107 -20.95 12.91 2.12
N GLY A 108 -21.48 13.29 0.95
CA GLY A 108 -21.00 12.89 -0.36
C GLY A 108 -19.63 13.49 -0.70
N SER A 109 -19.37 14.77 -0.41
CA SER A 109 -18.04 15.36 -0.61
C SER A 109 -17.02 14.77 0.35
N ARG A 110 -17.40 14.57 1.63
CA ARG A 110 -16.57 13.84 2.59
C ARG A 110 -16.31 12.41 2.16
N ARG A 111 -17.27 11.70 1.57
CA ARG A 111 -17.07 10.33 1.04
C ARG A 111 -16.31 10.31 -0.28
N LEU A 112 -16.35 11.37 -1.08
CA LEU A 112 -15.56 11.49 -2.30
C LEU A 112 -14.08 11.77 -1.96
N VAL A 113 -13.84 12.59 -0.94
CA VAL A 113 -12.49 12.86 -0.40
C VAL A 113 -11.98 11.71 0.46
N ALA A 114 -12.85 11.12 1.28
CA ALA A 114 -12.58 9.90 2.04
C ALA A 114 -12.79 8.62 1.22
N ALA A 115 -13.08 8.75 -0.09
CA ALA A 115 -12.95 7.63 -1.00
C ALA A 115 -11.47 7.30 -0.89
N PRO A 116 -11.14 6.15 -0.27
CA PRO A 116 -10.04 6.07 0.67
C PRO A 116 -8.78 6.66 0.06
N SER A 117 -8.08 7.51 0.83
CA SER A 117 -6.62 7.63 0.74
C SER A 117 -6.14 6.25 0.34
N VAL A 118 -5.69 6.12 -0.91
CA VAL A 118 -5.63 4.82 -1.56
C VAL A 118 -4.55 4.06 -0.82
N ARG A 119 -4.97 3.18 0.11
CA ARG A 119 -4.04 2.35 0.87
C ARG A 119 -3.06 1.74 -0.12
N PRO A 120 -1.75 1.94 0.06
CA PRO A 120 -0.78 1.42 -0.86
C PRO A 120 -1.00 -0.08 -1.06
N ARG A 121 -1.00 -0.49 -2.32
CA ARG A 121 -1.13 -1.89 -2.70
C ARG A 121 0.24 -2.53 -2.57
N VAL A 122 0.35 -3.56 -1.75
CA VAL A 122 1.63 -4.17 -1.41
C VAL A 122 1.60 -5.64 -1.78
N PHE A 123 2.65 -6.07 -2.47
CA PHE A 123 2.99 -7.46 -2.66
C PHE A 123 4.35 -7.68 -2.00
N LEU A 124 4.41 -8.51 -0.96
CA LEU A 124 5.64 -8.74 -0.22
C LEU A 124 6.35 -9.98 -0.76
N LEU A 125 7.61 -9.80 -1.17
CA LEU A 125 8.56 -10.88 -1.39
C LEU A 125 9.61 -10.82 -0.27
N SER A 126 9.82 -11.95 0.41
CA SER A 126 10.76 -12.04 1.53
C SER A 126 11.30 -13.46 1.61
N ASP A 127 12.56 -13.57 1.98
CA ASP A 127 13.30 -14.80 2.19
C ASP A 127 13.33 -15.24 3.66
N ILE A 128 12.38 -14.76 4.47
CA ILE A 128 12.06 -15.02 5.91
C ILE A 128 12.49 -16.32 6.60
N ALA A 129 12.80 -17.38 5.87
CA ALA A 129 13.45 -18.57 6.43
C ALA A 129 14.98 -18.41 6.54
N ASN A 130 15.55 -17.33 6.00
CA ASN A 130 16.98 -17.07 5.92
C ASN A 130 17.48 -16.32 7.18
N GLU A 131 16.85 -15.19 7.53
CA GLU A 131 17.24 -14.34 8.66
C GLU A 131 16.05 -14.01 9.59
N PRO A 132 16.28 -13.84 10.91
CA PRO A 132 15.20 -13.57 11.86
C PRO A 132 14.54 -12.20 11.68
N ASP A 133 15.22 -11.22 11.09
CA ASP A 133 14.72 -9.85 10.96
C ASP A 133 13.63 -9.67 9.91
N ASP A 134 13.55 -10.54 8.91
CA ASP A 134 12.39 -10.69 8.03
C ASP A 134 11.12 -11.00 8.84
N ALA A 135 11.21 -11.94 9.81
CA ALA A 135 10.08 -12.33 10.64
C ALA A 135 9.66 -11.18 11.56
N GLN A 136 10.63 -10.46 12.12
CA GLN A 136 10.41 -9.23 12.88
C GLN A 136 9.68 -8.18 12.03
N SER A 137 10.15 -7.96 10.80
CA SER A 137 9.56 -6.99 9.86
C SER A 137 8.16 -7.40 9.41
N LEU A 138 7.90 -8.70 9.22
CA LEU A 138 6.57 -9.21 8.91
C LEU A 138 5.60 -9.04 10.10
N VAL A 139 6.04 -9.27 11.33
CA VAL A 139 5.26 -8.96 12.53
C VAL A 139 4.88 -7.48 12.55
N ARG A 140 5.84 -6.57 12.28
CA ARG A 140 5.53 -5.14 12.20
C ARG A 140 4.56 -4.82 11.07
N LEU A 141 4.76 -5.35 9.87
CA LEU A 141 3.84 -5.14 8.74
C LEU A 141 2.40 -5.54 9.09
N LEU A 142 2.23 -6.66 9.81
CA LEU A 142 0.92 -7.14 10.24
C LEU A 142 0.26 -6.21 11.27
N THR A 143 1.05 -5.45 12.05
CA THR A 143 0.56 -4.36 12.92
C THR A 143 0.33 -3.03 12.20
N TYR A 144 0.59 -2.95 10.90
CA TYR A 144 0.24 -1.82 10.03
C TYR A 144 -0.71 -2.25 8.90
N ALA A 145 -1.24 -3.48 8.94
CA ALA A 145 -2.04 -4.04 7.85
C ALA A 145 -3.36 -3.27 7.61
N ASN A 146 -3.83 -2.50 8.59
CA ASN A 146 -4.95 -1.57 8.40
C ASN A 146 -4.62 -0.36 7.53
N GLU A 147 -3.34 -0.02 7.33
CA GLU A 147 -2.91 1.09 6.47
C GLU A 147 -2.63 0.63 5.03
N LEU A 148 -2.57 -0.68 4.81
CA LEU A 148 -2.16 -1.28 3.55
C LEU A 148 -3.29 -2.05 2.88
N ARG A 149 -3.15 -2.25 1.57
CA ARG A 149 -3.88 -3.26 0.82
C ARG A 149 -2.90 -4.35 0.39
N ILE A 150 -2.80 -5.38 1.21
CA ILE A 150 -1.94 -6.54 0.92
C ILE A 150 -2.58 -7.35 -0.21
N GLU A 151 -1.80 -7.66 -1.25
CA GLU A 151 -2.23 -8.41 -2.44
C GLU A 151 -1.46 -9.75 -2.59
N GLY A 152 -0.40 -9.94 -1.80
CA GLY A 152 0.40 -11.16 -1.79
C GLY A 152 1.42 -11.20 -0.65
N LEU A 153 1.65 -12.40 -0.11
CA LEU A 153 2.64 -12.72 0.91
C LEU A 153 3.33 -14.04 0.52
N MET A 154 4.62 -14.22 0.83
CA MET A 154 5.32 -15.48 0.54
C MET A 154 5.44 -16.42 1.75
N HIS A 155 5.03 -15.99 2.95
CA HIS A 155 5.18 -16.75 4.19
C HIS A 155 4.13 -16.43 5.27
N ALA A 156 4.06 -17.26 6.31
CA ALA A 156 2.95 -17.31 7.27
C ALA A 156 3.36 -17.02 8.73
N ILE A 157 3.11 -15.79 9.20
CA ILE A 157 2.90 -15.43 10.63
C ILE A 157 1.39 -15.13 10.88
N VAL A 158 0.55 -15.36 9.86
CA VAL A 158 -0.86 -14.96 9.81
C VAL A 158 -1.72 -15.60 10.91
N ASN A 159 -1.39 -16.81 11.37
CA ASN A 159 -2.12 -17.46 12.46
C ASN A 159 -2.04 -16.66 13.77
N ALA A 160 -0.85 -16.15 14.10
CA ALA A 160 -0.64 -15.33 15.29
C ALA A 160 -1.30 -13.97 15.15
N TYR A 161 -1.28 -13.37 13.95
CA TYR A 161 -2.05 -12.17 13.64
C TYR A 161 -3.55 -12.39 13.88
N GLY A 162 -4.11 -13.54 13.46
CA GLY A 162 -5.51 -13.84 13.67
C GLY A 162 -5.93 -13.89 15.14
N GLN A 163 -5.01 -14.27 16.04
CA GLN A 163 -5.23 -14.23 17.49
C GLN A 163 -5.14 -12.80 18.04
N ALA A 164 -4.31 -11.94 17.45
CA ALA A 164 -4.18 -10.53 17.83
C ALA A 164 -5.30 -9.65 17.25
N LEU A 165 -5.95 -10.07 16.16
CA LEU A 165 -6.94 -9.31 15.40
C LEU A 165 -8.09 -8.71 16.24
N PRO A 166 -8.70 -9.42 17.21
CA PRO A 166 -9.72 -8.82 18.07
C PRO A 166 -9.23 -7.61 18.85
N ASN A 167 -7.97 -7.63 19.31
CA ASN A 167 -7.38 -6.50 20.05
C ASN A 167 -7.02 -5.35 19.11
N LEU A 168 -6.45 -5.66 17.93
CA LEU A 168 -6.10 -4.64 16.92
C LEU A 168 -7.32 -3.81 16.51
N ARG A 169 -8.49 -4.45 16.39
CA ARG A 169 -9.78 -3.81 16.07
C ARG A 169 -10.30 -2.83 17.12
N ILE A 170 -9.79 -2.88 18.35
CA ILE A 170 -10.14 -1.90 19.39
C ILE A 170 -9.47 -0.56 19.08
N HIS A 171 -8.30 -0.58 18.46
CA HIS A 171 -7.46 0.60 18.24
C HIS A 171 -7.74 1.30 16.89
N ALA A 172 -8.09 0.53 15.86
CA ALA A 172 -8.36 1.09 14.54
C ALA A 172 -9.26 0.16 13.70
N ASP A 173 -9.89 0.74 12.69
CA ASP A 173 -10.69 0.01 11.71
C ASP A 173 -9.88 -0.46 10.50
N GLY A 174 -10.46 -1.42 9.77
CA GLY A 174 -9.99 -1.80 8.44
C GLY A 174 -8.79 -2.75 8.40
N TRP A 175 -8.54 -3.46 9.50
CA TRP A 175 -7.66 -4.62 9.53
C TRP A 175 -8.18 -5.75 8.61
N PRO A 176 -7.33 -6.36 7.77
CA PRO A 176 -7.74 -7.48 6.92
C PRO A 176 -8.12 -8.72 7.73
N GLU A 177 -9.09 -9.50 7.25
CA GLU A 177 -9.44 -10.77 7.85
C GLU A 177 -8.28 -11.78 7.74
N THR A 178 -8.10 -12.61 8.77
CA THR A 178 -7.08 -13.68 8.79
C THR A 178 -7.21 -14.61 7.60
N SER A 179 -8.44 -15.02 7.26
CA SER A 179 -8.73 -15.89 6.10
C SER A 179 -8.36 -15.23 4.78
N HIS A 180 -8.52 -13.92 4.68
CA HIS A 180 -8.09 -13.18 3.50
C HIS A 180 -6.57 -13.20 3.37
N LEU A 181 -5.83 -12.89 4.44
CA LEU A 181 -4.36 -12.94 4.41
C LEU A 181 -3.83 -14.35 4.08
N HIS A 182 -4.44 -15.40 4.63
CA HIS A 182 -4.10 -16.78 4.25
C HIS A 182 -4.29 -17.05 2.75
N SER A 183 -5.37 -16.54 2.17
CA SER A 183 -5.64 -16.70 0.74
C SER A 183 -4.65 -15.97 -0.18
N LEU A 184 -3.81 -15.08 0.39
CA LEU A 184 -2.79 -14.32 -0.33
C LEU A 184 -1.40 -14.94 -0.25
N ILE A 185 -1.20 -15.97 0.57
CA ILE A 185 0.07 -16.67 0.70
C ILE A 185 0.33 -17.43 -0.60
N ALA A 186 1.52 -17.27 -1.17
CA ALA A 186 1.96 -17.97 -2.36
C ALA A 186 3.49 -18.14 -2.39
N SER A 187 3.96 -19.35 -2.69
CA SER A 187 5.39 -19.66 -2.66
C SER A 187 6.14 -19.17 -3.90
N GLY A 188 7.37 -18.73 -3.70
CA GLY A 188 8.35 -18.48 -4.76
C GLY A 188 9.08 -19.75 -5.19
N LEU A 189 10.11 -19.58 -6.03
CA LEU A 189 11.03 -20.68 -6.33
C LEU A 189 12.18 -20.68 -5.31
N PRO A 190 12.62 -21.86 -4.80
CA PRO A 190 13.73 -21.97 -3.88
C PRO A 190 15.08 -22.01 -4.63
N VAL A 191 15.32 -21.04 -5.50
CA VAL A 191 16.55 -20.92 -6.29
C VAL A 191 17.02 -19.47 -6.29
N TYR A 192 18.33 -19.27 -6.38
CA TYR A 192 18.94 -17.95 -6.26
C TYR A 192 18.85 -17.16 -7.57
N GLY A 193 18.27 -15.97 -7.48
CA GLY A 193 18.31 -14.96 -8.54
C GLY A 193 17.80 -15.44 -9.91
N MET A 194 18.57 -15.13 -10.95
CA MET A 194 18.22 -15.41 -12.34
C MET A 194 18.10 -16.90 -12.67
N ASP A 195 18.60 -17.82 -11.84
CA ASP A 195 18.35 -19.26 -12.01
C ASP A 195 16.86 -19.61 -11.84
N GLY A 196 16.11 -18.73 -11.17
CA GLY A 196 14.65 -18.77 -11.01
C GLY A 196 13.87 -17.99 -12.06
N VAL A 197 14.53 -17.45 -13.09
CA VAL A 197 13.88 -16.63 -14.13
C VAL A 197 14.05 -17.30 -15.50
N GLY A 198 12.96 -17.42 -16.25
CA GLY A 198 12.97 -17.95 -17.61
C GLY A 198 11.79 -18.87 -17.92
N GLU A 199 11.83 -19.48 -19.10
CA GLU A 199 10.78 -20.39 -19.54
C GLU A 199 10.59 -21.56 -18.56
N GLY A 200 9.35 -21.81 -18.15
CA GLY A 200 9.01 -22.87 -17.20
C GLY A 200 9.35 -22.58 -15.74
N ARG A 201 9.74 -21.34 -15.40
CA ARG A 201 10.10 -20.94 -14.02
C ARG A 201 8.99 -20.18 -13.28
N ASP A 202 7.74 -20.30 -13.69
CA ASP A 202 6.63 -19.65 -13.00
C ASP A 202 6.35 -20.31 -11.64
N SER A 203 6.38 -19.50 -10.57
CA SER A 203 5.98 -19.88 -9.22
C SER A 203 4.54 -19.49 -8.93
N GLU A 204 4.01 -19.94 -7.78
CA GLU A 204 2.72 -19.44 -7.31
C GLU A 204 2.79 -17.92 -7.04
N GLY A 205 3.90 -17.47 -6.45
CA GLY A 205 4.16 -16.06 -6.17
C GLY A 205 4.20 -15.20 -7.45
N SER A 206 4.92 -15.63 -8.49
CA SER A 206 4.99 -14.87 -9.74
C SER A 206 3.62 -14.79 -10.44
N ARG A 207 2.88 -15.90 -10.47
CA ARG A 207 1.50 -15.90 -11.01
C ARG A 207 0.58 -14.99 -10.20
N ARG A 208 0.70 -14.97 -8.88
CA ARG A 208 -0.12 -14.08 -8.03
C ARG A 208 0.24 -12.61 -8.22
N LEU A 209 1.52 -12.26 -8.35
CA LEU A 209 1.96 -10.90 -8.63
C LEU A 209 1.33 -10.39 -9.94
N VAL A 210 1.40 -11.20 -11.01
CA VAL A 210 0.78 -10.88 -12.30
C VAL A 210 -0.75 -10.75 -12.15
N ALA A 211 -1.41 -11.67 -11.44
CA ALA A 211 -2.85 -11.60 -11.22
C ALA A 211 -3.26 -10.36 -10.40
N ALA A 212 -2.50 -10.01 -9.37
CA ALA A 212 -2.71 -8.81 -8.56
C ALA A 212 -2.56 -7.54 -9.40
N HIS A 213 -1.58 -7.50 -10.31
CA HIS A 213 -1.45 -6.40 -11.27
C HIS A 213 -2.68 -6.32 -12.17
N ILE A 214 -2.99 -7.39 -12.93
CA ILE A 214 -4.09 -7.43 -13.90
C ILE A 214 -5.42 -7.01 -13.25
N ASN A 215 -5.70 -7.52 -12.05
CA ASN A 215 -6.93 -7.21 -11.31
C ASN A 215 -7.08 -5.72 -10.98
N ALA A 216 -5.97 -4.98 -10.85
CA ALA A 216 -6.00 -3.55 -10.55
C ALA A 216 -5.85 -2.65 -11.77
N THR A 217 -5.15 -3.12 -12.80
CA THR A 217 -4.80 -2.34 -14.00
C THR A 217 -5.82 -2.49 -15.12
N ARG A 218 -6.66 -3.54 -15.06
CA ARG A 218 -7.85 -3.77 -15.90
C ARG A 218 -7.58 -3.87 -17.40
N GLY A 219 -6.64 -4.73 -17.80
CA GLY A 219 -6.43 -5.06 -19.20
C GLY A 219 -5.72 -6.41 -19.37
N PRO A 220 -6.19 -7.29 -20.28
CA PRO A 220 -5.56 -8.59 -20.54
C PRO A 220 -4.39 -8.51 -21.57
N ALA A 221 -4.08 -7.33 -22.09
CA ALA A 221 -3.03 -7.12 -23.09
C ALA A 221 -2.34 -5.76 -22.88
N GLU A 222 -1.49 -5.68 -21.86
CA GLU A 222 -0.55 -4.57 -21.70
C GLU A 222 0.79 -4.96 -22.32
N THR A 223 1.46 -4.03 -23.00
CA THR A 223 2.87 -4.24 -23.35
C THR A 223 3.68 -4.35 -22.05
N GLU A 224 4.84 -5.00 -22.11
CA GLU A 224 5.76 -5.09 -20.97
C GLU A 224 6.04 -3.69 -20.37
N ASP A 225 6.16 -2.66 -21.21
CA ASP A 225 6.35 -1.27 -20.77
C ASP A 225 5.16 -0.70 -19.98
N VAL A 226 3.92 -1.02 -20.39
CA VAL A 226 2.72 -0.56 -19.66
C VAL A 226 2.63 -1.30 -18.33
N PHE A 227 2.91 -2.59 -18.31
CA PHE A 227 2.98 -3.39 -17.09
C PHE A 227 4.02 -2.81 -16.11
N ALA A 228 5.26 -2.62 -16.59
CA ALA A 228 6.35 -2.04 -15.80
C ALA A 228 6.01 -0.63 -15.29
N SER A 229 5.34 0.20 -16.08
CA SER A 229 4.96 1.57 -15.66
C SER A 229 3.99 1.63 -14.47
N ARG A 230 3.33 0.51 -14.13
CA ARG A 230 2.36 0.45 -13.03
C ARG A 230 2.92 -0.27 -11.79
N ILE A 231 4.11 -0.85 -11.89
CA ILE A 231 4.82 -1.47 -10.77
C ILE A 231 5.81 -0.47 -10.17
N ARG A 232 5.88 -0.47 -8.84
CA ARG A 232 6.93 0.19 -8.07
C ARG A 232 7.63 -0.91 -7.30
N ALA A 233 8.94 -1.00 -7.44
CA ALA A 233 9.76 -1.97 -6.73
C ALA A 233 10.59 -1.26 -5.65
N TYR A 234 10.66 -1.87 -4.48
CA TYR A 234 11.53 -1.46 -3.38
C TYR A 234 12.33 -2.69 -2.96
N ALA A 235 13.64 -2.67 -3.18
CA ALA A 235 14.53 -3.76 -2.82
C ALA A 235 15.48 -3.30 -1.71
N ILE A 236 15.49 -4.04 -0.60
CA ILE A 236 16.45 -3.85 0.48
C ILE A 236 17.76 -4.52 0.07
N SER A 237 18.85 -3.75 0.04
CA SER A 237 20.22 -4.22 -0.28
C SER A 237 20.43 -4.92 -1.64
N ASP A 238 19.39 -5.09 -2.47
CA ASP A 238 19.42 -5.76 -3.78
C ASP A 238 20.15 -7.11 -3.73
N GLN A 239 19.58 -8.06 -2.97
CA GLN A 239 20.27 -9.25 -2.46
C GLN A 239 20.56 -10.35 -3.49
N ASP A 240 20.04 -10.23 -4.71
CA ASP A 240 20.31 -11.15 -5.80
C ASP A 240 20.63 -10.44 -7.12
N ASN A 241 20.91 -11.22 -8.16
CA ASN A 241 21.24 -10.68 -9.47
C ASN A 241 20.01 -10.30 -10.33
N THR A 242 18.78 -10.50 -9.85
CA THR A 242 17.55 -10.16 -10.58
C THR A 242 17.28 -8.66 -10.56
N GLY A 243 17.49 -7.97 -9.44
CA GLY A 243 17.21 -6.52 -9.38
C GLY A 243 18.11 -5.71 -10.32
N ALA A 244 19.39 -6.08 -10.42
CA ALA A 244 20.29 -5.50 -11.42
C ALA A 244 19.91 -5.89 -12.86
N TRP A 245 19.32 -7.07 -13.09
CA TRP A 245 18.81 -7.47 -14.41
C TRP A 245 17.54 -6.69 -14.78
N ILE A 246 16.56 -6.60 -13.89
CA ILE A 246 15.30 -5.85 -14.04
C ILE A 246 15.59 -4.40 -14.44
N ARG A 247 16.47 -3.72 -13.69
CA ARG A 247 16.82 -2.32 -13.95
C ARG A 247 17.45 -2.10 -15.33
N ARG A 248 18.20 -3.06 -15.86
CA ARG A 248 18.77 -2.97 -17.22
C ARG A 248 17.75 -3.22 -18.32
N HIS A 249 16.73 -4.03 -18.07
CA HIS A 249 15.70 -4.39 -19.05
C HIS A 249 14.57 -3.36 -19.10
N TRP A 250 14.20 -2.80 -17.95
CA TRP A 250 13.17 -1.76 -17.82
C TRP A 250 13.73 -0.50 -17.12
N PRO A 251 14.58 0.29 -17.78
CA PRO A 251 15.26 1.43 -17.16
C PRO A 251 14.33 2.56 -16.71
N ARG A 252 13.05 2.54 -17.13
CA ARG A 252 12.02 3.49 -16.67
C ARG A 252 11.13 2.94 -15.56
N LEU A 253 11.31 1.69 -15.15
CA LEU A 253 10.58 1.12 -14.01
C LEU A 253 10.94 1.91 -12.75
N PHE A 254 9.94 2.30 -11.97
CA PHE A 254 10.18 2.89 -10.66
C PHE A 254 10.77 1.83 -9.73
N TYR A 255 12.05 1.96 -9.43
CA TYR A 255 12.80 0.97 -8.67
C TYR A 255 13.70 1.66 -7.66
N ILE A 256 13.34 1.54 -6.37
CA ILE A 256 14.22 1.89 -5.26
C ILE A 256 15.09 0.68 -4.96
N ALA A 257 16.38 0.79 -5.25
CA ALA A 257 17.37 -0.13 -4.72
C ALA A 257 17.98 0.53 -3.49
N SER A 258 17.59 0.08 -2.30
CA SER A 258 18.11 0.60 -1.04
C SER A 258 19.52 0.08 -0.78
N VAL A 259 20.44 0.48 -1.65
CA VAL A 259 21.83 0.06 -1.70
C VAL A 259 22.75 1.21 -1.37
N HIS A 260 23.83 0.87 -0.68
CA HIS A 260 25.02 1.68 -0.55
C HIS A 260 26.17 0.92 -1.19
N HIS A 261 27.30 1.58 -1.35
CA HIS A 261 28.49 0.89 -1.83
C HIS A 261 28.92 -0.21 -0.85
N PHE A 262 29.60 -1.25 -1.36
CA PHE A 262 29.96 -2.43 -0.57
C PHE A 262 30.64 -2.08 0.76
N ASN A 263 30.22 -2.73 1.84
CA ASN A 263 30.70 -2.55 3.22
C ASN A 263 30.61 -1.12 3.78
N ARG A 264 29.69 -0.27 3.29
CA ARG A 264 29.37 1.01 3.94
C ARG A 264 27.94 1.12 4.41
N TYR A 265 27.66 0.23 5.35
CA TYR A 265 26.44 0.15 6.15
C TYR A 265 26.06 1.45 6.85
N ALA A 266 27.01 2.36 7.13
CA ALA A 266 26.70 3.70 7.64
C ALA A 266 25.83 4.55 6.70
N LEU A 267 25.76 4.20 5.42
CA LEU A 267 24.90 4.83 4.42
C LEU A 267 23.63 4.00 4.14
N ALA A 268 23.42 2.91 4.87
CA ALA A 268 22.23 2.11 4.75
C ALA A 268 21.07 2.80 5.43
N ALA A 269 19.97 2.99 4.69
CA ALA A 269 18.74 3.49 5.30
C ALA A 269 18.35 2.61 6.49
N TRP A 270 18.43 1.27 6.37
CA TRP A 270 17.98 0.28 7.36
C TRP A 270 18.68 0.37 8.71
N SER A 271 19.83 1.03 8.79
CA SER A 271 20.48 1.31 10.07
C SER A 271 19.68 2.27 10.97
N SER A 272 18.75 3.03 10.38
CA SER A 272 17.92 4.00 11.09
C SER A 272 16.84 3.36 11.96
N ILE A 273 16.41 2.13 11.63
CA ILE A 273 15.44 1.38 12.45
C ILE A 273 16.16 0.55 13.52
N SER A 274 17.32 -0.03 13.19
CA SER A 274 18.08 -0.90 14.11
C SER A 274 18.92 -0.15 15.14
N GLY A 275 19.06 1.18 15.02
CA GLY A 275 19.90 2.00 15.90
C GLY A 275 21.39 1.78 15.76
N GLU A 276 21.81 0.97 14.77
CA GLU A 276 23.16 0.48 14.55
C GLU A 276 24.00 0.33 15.83
N LEU A 277 23.80 -0.78 16.52
CA LEU A 277 24.61 -1.14 17.68
C LEU A 277 25.83 -1.99 17.31
N TYR A 278 25.84 -2.60 16.12
CA TYR A 278 26.81 -3.63 15.75
C TYR A 278 28.10 -3.02 15.16
N TYR A 279 27.98 -2.18 14.14
CA TYR A 279 29.07 -1.47 13.47
C TYR A 279 29.43 -0.13 14.11
N ASN A 280 28.61 0.36 15.06
CA ASN A 280 28.87 1.53 15.90
C ASN A 280 29.14 2.84 15.11
N PHE A 281 28.34 3.09 14.06
CA PHE A 281 28.35 4.38 13.35
C PHE A 281 27.23 5.31 13.87
N PRO A 282 27.36 6.64 13.68
CA PRO A 282 26.38 7.58 14.23
C PRO A 282 24.96 7.37 13.68
N CYS A 283 24.01 7.11 14.58
CA CYS A 283 22.60 6.93 14.29
C CYS A 283 21.73 7.79 15.23
N LEU A 284 20.54 8.18 14.77
CA LEU A 284 19.55 8.88 15.59
C LEU A 284 18.63 7.93 16.35
N ALA A 285 18.72 6.62 16.11
CA ALA A 285 17.88 5.69 16.82
C ALA A 285 18.28 5.51 18.28
N ASP A 286 17.26 5.40 19.12
CA ASP A 286 17.41 5.23 20.55
C ASP A 286 17.79 3.77 20.85
N GLY A 287 19.08 3.56 21.16
CA GLY A 287 19.63 2.25 21.51
C GLY A 287 18.90 1.55 22.66
N HIS A 288 18.16 2.27 23.51
CA HIS A 288 17.34 1.67 24.56
C HIS A 288 16.10 0.95 23.99
N VAL A 289 15.36 1.58 23.07
CA VAL A 289 14.11 0.98 22.54
C VAL A 289 14.34 -0.14 21.53
N VAL A 290 15.56 -0.25 21.00
CA VAL A 290 15.97 -1.39 20.15
C VAL A 290 16.81 -2.42 20.91
N SER A 291 16.96 -2.25 22.23
CA SER A 291 17.72 -3.20 23.05
C SER A 291 16.98 -4.53 23.21
N PRO A 292 17.68 -5.66 23.34
CA PRO A 292 17.04 -6.96 23.56
C PRO A 292 16.10 -6.99 24.76
N SER A 293 16.48 -6.34 25.88
CA SER A 293 15.64 -6.29 27.08
C SER A 293 14.36 -5.48 26.87
N TRP A 294 14.42 -4.38 26.12
CA TRP A 294 13.24 -3.59 25.80
C TRP A 294 12.33 -4.33 24.82
N ILE A 295 12.89 -4.94 23.77
CA ILE A 295 12.16 -5.74 22.78
C ILE A 295 11.45 -6.91 23.49
N ALA A 296 12.15 -7.63 24.37
CA ALA A 296 11.56 -8.69 25.17
C ALA A 296 10.37 -8.21 26.00
N ALA A 297 10.53 -7.07 26.67
CA ALA A 297 9.51 -6.51 27.55
C ALA A 297 8.30 -5.93 26.79
N ASN A 298 8.49 -5.35 25.61
CA ASN A 298 7.47 -4.53 24.94
C ASN A 298 6.91 -5.12 23.63
N ILE A 299 7.68 -5.97 22.93
CA ILE A 299 7.28 -6.60 21.67
C ILE A 299 7.07 -8.09 21.87
N GLN A 300 8.08 -8.84 22.28
CA GLN A 300 8.00 -10.31 22.34
C GLN A 300 6.99 -10.82 23.38
N SER A 301 6.81 -10.06 24.47
CA SER A 301 5.81 -10.36 25.51
C SER A 301 4.35 -10.07 25.06
N ALA A 302 4.14 -9.44 23.89
CA ALA A 302 2.86 -8.92 23.46
C ALA A 302 1.98 -9.97 22.74
N GLY A 303 1.56 -10.99 23.49
CA GLY A 303 0.61 -12.00 23.04
C GLY A 303 1.13 -12.87 21.88
N ALA A 304 0.21 -13.45 21.10
CA ALA A 304 0.56 -14.42 20.07
C ALA A 304 1.46 -13.83 18.98
N LEU A 305 1.19 -12.59 18.53
CA LEU A 305 1.97 -11.96 17.47
C LEU A 305 3.38 -11.56 17.95
N GLY A 306 3.50 -11.12 19.21
CA GLY A 306 4.81 -10.88 19.84
C GLY A 306 5.65 -12.15 19.97
N ALA A 307 5.02 -13.30 20.26
CA ALA A 307 5.71 -14.58 20.39
C ALA A 307 6.36 -15.07 19.06
N GLU A 308 5.92 -14.54 17.92
CA GLU A 308 6.50 -14.82 16.59
C GLU A 308 7.61 -13.83 16.21
N TYR A 309 7.98 -12.90 17.11
CA TYR A 309 9.07 -11.95 16.91
C TYR A 309 10.37 -12.54 17.48
N PRO A 310 11.28 -13.06 16.65
CA PRO A 310 12.51 -13.70 17.14
C PRO A 310 13.52 -12.69 17.68
N ASP A 311 14.54 -13.18 18.37
CA ASP A 311 15.73 -12.39 18.68
C ASP A 311 16.50 -12.06 17.39
N ALA A 312 17.16 -10.90 17.35
CA ALA A 312 17.98 -10.51 16.21
C ALA A 312 19.34 -11.22 16.23
N ASP A 313 19.79 -11.69 15.05
CA ASP A 313 21.13 -12.25 14.88
C ASP A 313 22.19 -11.15 14.61
N PHE A 314 21.84 -10.15 13.80
CA PHE A 314 22.73 -9.03 13.44
C PHE A 314 22.09 -7.68 13.75
N THR A 315 21.00 -7.35 13.06
CA THR A 315 20.26 -6.09 13.20
C THR A 315 18.79 -6.35 13.42
N VAL A 316 18.12 -5.43 14.08
CA VAL A 316 16.66 -5.47 14.27
C VAL A 316 15.98 -4.94 13.02
N GLU A 317 15.05 -5.71 12.46
CA GLU A 317 14.11 -5.29 11.40
C GLU A 317 14.74 -4.62 10.17
N GLY A 318 15.79 -5.23 9.57
CA GLY A 318 16.50 -4.64 8.42
C GLY A 318 15.59 -4.26 7.25
N ASP A 319 14.55 -5.05 6.99
CA ASP A 319 13.66 -4.85 5.84
C ASP A 319 12.48 -3.90 6.09
N THR A 320 12.24 -3.52 7.34
CA THR A 320 11.06 -2.74 7.74
C THR A 320 10.96 -1.38 7.05
N LEU A 321 12.05 -0.84 6.53
CA LEU A 321 11.99 0.42 5.80
C LEU A 321 11.18 0.35 4.51
N SER A 322 11.14 -0.82 3.87
CA SER A 322 10.28 -1.05 2.69
C SER A 322 8.79 -0.88 3.03
N LEU A 323 8.40 -1.21 4.26
CA LEU A 323 7.07 -0.95 4.83
C LEU A 323 6.91 0.53 5.20
N LEU A 324 7.83 1.07 6.01
CA LEU A 324 7.72 2.44 6.55
C LEU A 324 7.74 3.51 5.45
N TYR A 325 8.32 3.19 4.30
CA TYR A 325 8.28 4.02 3.09
C TYR A 325 6.84 4.32 2.62
N LEU A 326 5.91 3.38 2.87
CA LEU A 326 4.54 3.44 2.37
C LEU A 326 3.54 4.00 3.40
N ILE A 327 3.94 4.19 4.65
CA ILE A 327 3.00 4.60 5.71
C ILE A 327 2.65 6.08 5.55
N PRO A 328 1.37 6.43 5.27
CA PRO A 328 0.97 7.82 5.10
C PRO A 328 1.04 8.54 6.45
N ASN A 329 1.83 9.59 6.54
CA ASN A 329 2.00 10.37 7.77
C ASN A 329 2.14 11.88 7.49
N GLY A 330 1.82 12.31 6.27
CA GLY A 330 1.94 13.68 5.80
C GLY A 330 3.36 14.15 5.51
N LEU A 331 4.40 13.35 5.81
CA LEU A 331 5.80 13.73 5.57
C LEU A 331 6.25 13.52 4.13
N SER A 332 5.69 12.52 3.46
CA SER A 332 6.19 12.05 2.16
C SER A 332 5.08 11.55 1.25
N ASP A 333 5.39 11.48 -0.04
CA ASP A 333 4.58 10.80 -1.06
C ASP A 333 5.45 9.68 -1.67
N PRO A 334 5.03 8.40 -1.62
CA PRO A 334 5.82 7.28 -2.15
C PRO A 334 6.17 7.37 -3.64
N GLU A 335 5.53 8.25 -4.41
CA GLU A 335 5.89 8.52 -5.81
C GLU A 335 7.06 9.51 -5.95
N PHE A 336 7.53 10.11 -4.86
CA PHE A 336 8.63 11.07 -4.81
C PHE A 336 9.69 10.67 -3.76
N PRO A 337 10.54 9.65 -4.05
CA PRO A 337 11.52 9.13 -3.11
C PRO A 337 12.51 10.18 -2.58
N GLU A 338 12.73 11.24 -3.35
CA GLU A 338 13.66 12.31 -3.02
C GLU A 338 13.16 13.24 -1.90
N TRP A 339 11.88 13.17 -1.54
CA TRP A 339 11.31 13.96 -0.43
C TRP A 339 11.70 13.40 0.92
N GLY A 340 12.00 12.10 1.01
CA GLY A 340 12.36 11.39 2.23
C GLY A 340 11.15 11.02 3.09
N SER A 341 11.19 9.84 3.68
CA SER A 341 10.10 9.28 4.49
C SER A 341 10.66 8.55 5.72
N TRP A 342 9.79 7.87 6.47
CA TRP A 342 10.23 6.95 7.52
C TRP A 342 11.03 5.75 6.98
N GLY A 343 10.86 5.42 5.70
CA GLY A 343 11.66 4.43 4.98
C GLY A 343 12.99 4.97 4.42
N GLY A 344 13.28 6.26 4.61
CA GLY A 344 14.47 6.93 4.12
C GLY A 344 14.26 7.76 2.86
N ARG A 345 15.37 8.26 2.30
CA ARG A 345 15.37 9.20 1.16
C ARG A 345 16.25 8.70 0.04
N TYR A 346 15.73 8.74 -1.18
CA TYR A 346 16.37 8.14 -2.33
C TYR A 346 16.44 9.12 -3.49
N SER A 347 17.59 9.18 -4.16
CA SER A 347 17.82 10.08 -5.30
C SER A 347 17.98 9.27 -6.58
N PRO A 348 17.59 9.83 -7.74
CA PRO A 348 17.83 9.19 -9.02
C PRO A 348 19.30 8.84 -9.21
N VAL A 349 19.58 7.59 -9.58
CA VAL A 349 20.94 7.12 -9.90
C VAL A 349 21.42 7.72 -11.22
N ASN A 350 20.51 7.86 -12.18
CA ASN A 350 20.75 8.49 -13.47
C ASN A 350 19.55 9.37 -13.84
N HIS A 351 19.81 10.50 -14.50
CA HIS A 351 18.75 11.42 -14.89
C HIS A 351 17.91 10.83 -16.03
N GLY A 352 16.58 10.81 -15.86
CA GLY A 352 15.63 10.29 -16.85
C GLY A 352 15.35 8.78 -16.75
N GLU A 353 15.97 8.07 -15.80
CA GLU A 353 15.65 6.68 -15.46
C GLU A 353 14.77 6.60 -14.21
N GLY A 354 14.13 5.45 -14.00
CA GLY A 354 13.28 5.18 -12.82
C GLY A 354 14.02 4.62 -11.62
N HIS A 355 15.36 4.64 -11.63
CA HIS A 355 16.19 4.01 -10.60
C HIS A 355 16.60 4.98 -9.51
N TYR A 356 16.35 4.60 -8.26
CA TYR A 356 16.69 5.38 -7.09
C TYR A 356 17.61 4.59 -6.16
N ALA A 357 18.54 5.28 -5.50
CA ALA A 357 19.44 4.71 -4.50
C ALA A 357 19.57 5.62 -3.28
N ASN A 358 20.16 5.09 -2.20
CA ASN A 358 20.28 5.81 -0.92
C ASN A 358 20.87 7.19 -1.14
N THR A 359 20.20 8.21 -0.61
CA THR A 359 20.80 9.54 -0.53
C THR A 359 21.39 9.73 0.84
N VAL A 360 22.62 10.24 0.88
CA VAL A 360 23.22 10.65 2.14
C VAL A 360 22.43 11.83 2.70
N ASP A 361 22.00 11.68 3.94
CA ASP A 361 21.42 12.75 4.74
C ASP A 361 22.37 13.13 5.87
N ALA A 362 22.20 14.31 6.43
CA ALA A 362 22.89 14.69 7.66
C ALA A 362 21.84 15.27 8.61
N VAL A 363 21.18 14.39 9.35
CA VAL A 363 20.19 14.83 10.34
C VAL A 363 20.95 15.09 11.64
N ARG A 364 20.90 16.34 12.12
CA ARG A 364 21.48 16.73 13.41
C ARG A 364 20.37 17.00 14.41
N SER A 365 20.43 16.34 15.55
CA SER A 365 19.77 16.78 16.77
C SER A 365 20.77 17.55 17.64
N ASP A 366 20.29 18.16 18.72
CA ASP A 366 21.12 19.01 19.59
C ASP A 366 22.40 18.34 20.10
N ASN A 367 22.47 16.99 20.11
CA ASN A 367 23.66 16.23 20.55
C ASN A 367 24.11 15.09 19.61
N ASN A 368 23.35 14.71 18.57
CA ASN A 368 23.68 13.58 17.69
C ASN A 368 23.60 13.98 16.21
N ALA A 369 24.41 13.35 15.36
CA ALA A 369 24.30 13.44 13.91
C ALA A 369 24.11 12.03 13.33
N CYS A 370 23.20 11.85 12.39
CA CYS A 370 23.06 10.60 11.62
C CYS A 370 23.20 10.89 10.13
N MET A 371 23.75 9.90 9.41
CA MET A 371 24.04 9.98 7.98
C MET A 371 22.86 9.57 7.08
N ASN A 372 21.71 9.18 7.66
CA ASN A 372 20.51 8.79 6.92
C ASN A 372 19.24 9.34 7.58
N TRP A 373 18.23 9.64 6.76
CA TRP A 373 16.88 9.87 7.22
C TRP A 373 16.21 8.51 7.45
N GLY A 374 15.58 8.34 8.61
CA GLY A 374 14.68 7.24 8.95
C GLY A 374 14.18 7.45 10.38
N VAL A 375 13.15 6.71 10.78
CA VAL A 375 12.64 6.81 12.16
C VAL A 375 13.11 5.64 12.99
N ALA A 376 13.59 5.99 14.19
CA ALA A 376 13.71 5.09 15.33
C ALA A 376 12.31 4.75 15.83
N GLY A 377 11.71 3.67 15.34
CA GLY A 377 10.36 3.30 15.73
C GLY A 377 10.30 2.95 17.22
N SER A 378 9.60 3.73 18.03
CA SER A 378 9.14 3.27 19.35
C SER A 378 7.73 2.69 19.21
N PHE A 379 7.58 1.39 19.43
CA PHE A 379 6.25 0.77 19.56
C PHE A 379 5.86 0.75 21.04
N VAL A 380 5.04 1.70 21.47
CA VAL A 380 4.54 1.69 22.87
C VAL A 380 3.14 1.09 22.86
N ARG A 381 2.98 -0.03 23.57
CA ARG A 381 1.71 -0.76 23.68
C ARG A 381 0.56 0.17 24.09
N GLY A 382 -0.45 0.24 23.23
CA GLY A 382 -1.71 0.95 23.51
C GLY A 382 -1.65 2.47 23.40
N ARG A 383 -0.56 3.06 22.88
CA ARG A 383 -0.51 4.47 22.52
C ARG A 383 -0.89 4.71 21.07
N HIS A 384 -1.47 5.86 20.78
CA HIS A 384 -1.83 6.30 19.45
C HIS A 384 -0.91 7.46 19.03
N PRO A 385 -0.49 7.53 17.75
CA PRO A 385 0.30 8.65 17.27
C PRO A 385 -0.51 9.95 17.36
N PRO A 386 0.16 11.10 17.60
CA PRO A 386 -0.51 12.39 17.57
C PRO A 386 -1.07 12.68 16.17
N VAL A 387 -2.17 13.42 16.14
CA VAL A 387 -2.87 13.81 14.92
C VAL A 387 -2.48 15.25 14.59
N ALA A 388 -1.67 15.41 13.55
CA ALA A 388 -1.35 16.73 13.00
C ALA A 388 -2.55 17.31 12.25
N VAL A 389 -2.84 18.60 12.50
CA VAL A 389 -3.85 19.37 11.76
C VAL A 389 -3.23 20.68 11.33
N VAL A 390 -2.99 20.88 10.03
CA VAL A 390 -2.40 22.11 9.50
C VAL A 390 -3.41 22.88 8.67
N ASN A 391 -3.71 24.13 9.04
CA ASN A 391 -4.71 24.96 8.36
C ASN A 391 -6.09 24.29 8.23
N GLY A 392 -6.47 23.47 9.22
CA GLY A 392 -7.71 22.70 9.23
C GLY A 392 -7.66 21.39 8.45
N ASP A 393 -6.59 21.13 7.68
CA ASP A 393 -6.35 19.85 7.02
C ASP A 393 -5.85 18.82 8.04
N ARG A 394 -6.64 17.75 8.22
CA ARG A 394 -6.35 16.59 9.06
C ARG A 394 -6.06 15.35 8.22
N SER A 395 -5.86 15.49 6.91
CA SER A 395 -5.41 14.39 6.08
C SER A 395 -4.02 13.94 6.52
N ARG A 396 -3.68 12.69 6.22
CA ARG A 396 -2.32 12.15 6.37
C ARG A 396 -1.55 12.24 5.04
N ASP A 397 -2.05 13.09 4.13
CA ASP A 397 -1.49 13.34 2.82
C ASP A 397 -0.54 14.54 2.86
N VAL A 398 0.29 14.68 1.83
CA VAL A 398 1.14 15.86 1.69
C VAL A 398 0.28 17.08 1.35
N LEU A 399 0.34 18.12 2.20
CA LEU A 399 -0.36 19.38 1.97
C LEU A 399 0.20 20.10 0.74
N LYS A 400 -0.65 20.29 -0.28
CA LYS A 400 -0.30 21.01 -1.52
C LYS A 400 -0.98 22.38 -1.53
N MET A 401 -0.21 23.44 -1.72
CA MET A 401 -0.71 24.82 -1.74
C MET A 401 -0.27 25.55 -3.00
N HIS A 402 -1.19 26.27 -3.64
CA HIS A 402 -0.87 27.21 -4.71
C HIS A 402 -0.65 28.60 -4.12
N VAL A 403 0.52 29.19 -4.39
CA VAL A 403 0.94 30.45 -3.78
C VAL A 403 1.61 31.35 -4.82
N VAL A 404 1.53 32.65 -4.60
CA VAL A 404 2.20 33.65 -5.46
C VAL A 404 3.58 33.96 -4.87
N ALA A 405 4.58 34.16 -5.72
CA ALA A 405 5.90 34.59 -5.27
C ALA A 405 5.81 35.87 -4.42
N GLY A 406 6.36 35.83 -3.21
CA GLY A 406 6.27 36.93 -2.23
C GLY A 406 5.02 36.92 -1.35
N GLN A 407 4.07 35.99 -1.55
CA GLN A 407 2.94 35.78 -0.65
C GLN A 407 3.44 35.28 0.71
N LYS A 408 2.91 35.87 1.79
CA LYS A 408 3.08 35.33 3.15
C LYS A 408 2.05 34.24 3.37
N ILE A 409 2.50 33.09 3.85
CA ILE A 409 1.65 31.93 4.16
C ILE A 409 1.74 31.70 5.68
N VAL A 410 0.60 31.40 6.29
CA VAL A 410 0.53 30.95 7.69
C VAL A 410 0.25 29.46 7.67
N LEU A 411 1.06 28.68 8.38
CA LEU A 411 0.84 27.27 8.63
C LEU A 411 0.45 27.14 10.11
N ASP A 412 -0.84 26.96 10.37
CA ASP A 412 -1.41 26.87 11.71
C ASP A 412 -1.64 25.41 12.09
N ALA A 413 -0.82 24.91 13.02
CA ALA A 413 -0.91 23.56 13.56
C ALA A 413 -1.70 23.48 14.89
N SER A 414 -2.33 24.58 15.34
CA SER A 414 -2.93 24.72 16.69
C SER A 414 -4.07 23.75 16.99
N ARG A 415 -4.66 23.15 15.97
CA ARG A 415 -5.72 22.14 16.09
C ARG A 415 -5.20 20.70 16.19
N SER A 416 -3.88 20.51 16.16
CA SER A 416 -3.26 19.20 16.37
C SER A 416 -3.51 18.69 17.78
N TYR A 417 -3.64 17.38 17.95
CA TYR A 417 -3.93 16.78 19.26
C TYR A 417 -3.35 15.38 19.40
N ASP A 418 -3.07 14.97 20.63
CA ASP A 418 -2.73 13.59 20.97
C ASP A 418 -4.01 12.84 21.38
N PRO A 419 -4.37 11.71 20.72
CA PRO A 419 -5.59 10.97 21.08
C PRO A 419 -5.60 10.44 22.51
N ASP A 420 -4.43 10.25 23.12
CA ASP A 420 -4.29 9.77 24.50
C ASP A 420 -4.25 10.94 25.52
N GLY A 421 -4.40 12.18 25.05
CA GLY A 421 -4.46 13.38 25.90
C GLY A 421 -3.10 13.91 26.35
N ASN A 422 -1.99 13.47 25.73
CA ASN A 422 -0.68 14.04 26.00
C ASN A 422 -0.54 15.47 25.44
N GLN A 423 0.38 16.25 26.00
CA GLN A 423 0.74 17.55 25.44
C GLN A 423 1.68 17.37 24.23
N LEU A 424 1.47 18.18 23.19
CA LEU A 424 2.27 18.21 21.95
C LEU A 424 3.35 19.28 22.00
#